data_AF-A0AA90Y1Q7-F1
#
_entry.id   AF-A0AA90Y1Q7-F1
#
_cell.length_a   1.000
_cell.length_b   1.000
_cell.length_c   1.000
_cell.angle_alpha   90.00
_cell.angle_beta   90.00
_cell.angle_gamma   90.00
#
_symmetry.space_group_name_H-M   'P 1'
#
loop_
_entity.id
_entity.type
_entity.pdbx_description
1 polymer ?
#
loop_
_entity_poly.entity_id
_entity_poly.type
_entity_poly.pdbx_seq_one_letter_code
_entity_poly.pdbx_strand_id
1 'polypeptide(L)'
;MKAYNLNQLKIIAAINAEMNRQHPNIPADNRMNVVIEAVNSICAEYAREPVDITSAMGLGNWLVSDKVGASSKYMASILSRKFVSRYAHPHDSDDFIRCIGLIKAAPELEDKILFMFGESHEWSCIAANWNSWKLLVENGELDTLNESMQKTYAAKVGY
;
A
#
# COMPACT_ATOMS: atom_id res chain seq x y z
N MET A 1 -16.90 -3.65 4.69
CA MET A 1 -16.45 -4.90 4.02
C MET A 1 -16.67 -6.06 4.99
N LYS A 2 -16.61 -7.32 4.55
CA LYS A 2 -17.00 -8.47 5.37
C LYS A 2 -15.87 -9.51 5.45
N ALA A 3 -15.78 -10.22 6.57
CA ALA A 3 -14.96 -11.43 6.70
C ALA A 3 -15.48 -12.58 5.81
N TYR A 4 -14.55 -13.44 5.38
CA TYR A 4 -14.80 -14.61 4.54
C TYR A 4 -14.30 -15.88 5.21
N ASN A 5 -15.10 -16.94 5.12
CA ASN A 5 -14.70 -18.27 5.55
C ASN A 5 -14.28 -19.09 4.31
N LEU A 6 -12.98 -19.20 4.09
CA LEU A 6 -12.40 -19.92 2.96
C LEU A 6 -12.22 -21.41 3.28
N ASN A 7 -12.53 -22.29 2.31
CA ASN A 7 -12.31 -23.72 2.47
C ASN A 7 -10.82 -24.07 2.28
N GLN A 8 -10.10 -24.16 3.40
CA GLN A 8 -8.68 -24.46 3.47
C GLN A 8 -8.27 -25.71 2.66
N LEU A 9 -9.00 -26.82 2.81
CA LEU A 9 -8.69 -28.08 2.11
C LEU A 9 -8.78 -27.94 0.59
N LYS A 10 -9.78 -27.20 0.09
CA LYS A 10 -9.92 -26.95 -1.34
C LYS A 10 -8.79 -26.06 -1.88
N ILE A 11 -8.31 -25.09 -1.10
CA ILE A 11 -7.17 -24.25 -1.50
C ILE A 11 -5.89 -25.09 -1.53
N ILE A 12 -5.62 -25.91 -0.52
CA ILE A 12 -4.48 -26.83 -0.50
C ILE A 12 -4.53 -27.76 -1.71
N ALA A 13 -5.69 -28.35 -1.99
CA ALA A 13 -5.87 -29.23 -3.15
C ALA A 13 -5.60 -28.51 -4.48
N ALA A 14 -6.04 -27.26 -4.62
CA ALA A 14 -5.79 -26.45 -5.81
C ALA A 14 -4.30 -26.10 -5.98
N ILE A 15 -3.61 -25.73 -4.90
CA ILE A 15 -2.16 -25.47 -4.93
C ILE A 15 -1.40 -26.75 -5.30
N ASN A 16 -1.77 -27.89 -4.72
CA ASN A 16 -1.14 -29.17 -5.03
C ASN A 16 -1.33 -29.59 -6.49
N ALA A 17 -2.54 -29.36 -7.03
CA ALA A 17 -2.81 -29.61 -8.44
C ALA A 17 -1.93 -28.73 -9.35
N GLU A 18 -1.76 -27.46 -8.99
CA GLU A 18 -0.91 -26.51 -9.74
C GLU A 18 0.57 -26.89 -9.65
N MET A 19 1.07 -27.25 -8.47
CA MET A 19 2.45 -27.72 -8.29
C MET A 19 2.73 -28.98 -9.12
N ASN A 20 1.82 -29.96 -9.11
CA ASN A 20 1.96 -31.17 -9.91
C ASN A 20 1.85 -30.88 -11.42
N ARG A 21 1.07 -29.88 -11.83
CA ARG A 21 0.99 -29.44 -13.22
C ARG A 21 2.32 -28.86 -13.70
N GLN A 22 2.99 -28.05 -12.87
CA GLN A 22 4.30 -27.48 -13.19
C GLN A 22 5.41 -28.55 -13.15
N HIS A 23 5.34 -29.47 -12.19
CA HIS A 23 6.30 -30.57 -12.02
C HIS A 23 5.58 -31.89 -11.75
N PRO A 24 5.36 -32.71 -12.80
CA PRO A 24 4.67 -33.98 -12.65
C PRO A 24 5.34 -34.91 -11.64
N ASN A 25 4.54 -35.53 -10.77
CA ASN A 25 4.98 -36.42 -9.70
C ASN A 25 5.86 -35.75 -8.64
N ILE A 26 5.70 -34.43 -8.43
CA ILE A 26 6.33 -33.75 -7.30
C ILE A 26 5.93 -34.46 -5.99
N PRO A 27 6.91 -34.88 -5.15
CA PRO A 27 6.60 -35.67 -3.97
C PRO A 27 5.88 -34.84 -2.91
N ALA A 28 4.83 -35.41 -2.33
CA ALA A 28 4.18 -34.88 -1.14
C ALA A 28 4.97 -35.27 0.11
N ASP A 29 6.10 -34.61 0.33
CA ASP A 29 6.95 -34.78 1.51
C ASP A 29 6.74 -33.65 2.53
N ASN A 30 7.60 -33.58 3.54
CA ASN A 30 7.51 -32.61 4.64
C ASN A 30 7.49 -31.14 4.18
N ARG A 31 7.94 -30.81 2.96
CA ARG A 31 7.83 -29.46 2.40
C ARG A 31 6.37 -29.02 2.19
N MET A 32 5.42 -29.96 2.14
CA MET A 32 3.98 -29.68 2.09
C MET A 32 3.49 -28.88 3.31
N ASN A 33 4.20 -28.97 4.46
CA ASN A 33 3.86 -28.15 5.63
C ASN A 33 3.95 -26.65 5.34
N VAL A 34 4.85 -26.21 4.45
CA VAL A 34 4.96 -24.80 4.03
C VAL A 34 3.71 -24.36 3.27
N VAL A 35 3.15 -25.24 2.43
CA VAL A 35 1.90 -24.96 1.72
C VAL A 35 0.75 -24.83 2.71
N ILE A 36 0.68 -25.73 3.69
CA ILE A 36 -0.35 -25.68 4.74
C ILE A 36 -0.23 -24.38 5.54
N GLU A 37 0.96 -24.00 5.96
CA GLU A 37 1.21 -22.74 6.68
C GLU A 37 0.79 -21.52 5.85
N ALA A 38 1.15 -21.47 4.57
CA ALA A 38 0.74 -20.38 3.68
C ALA A 38 -0.79 -20.30 3.55
N VAL A 39 -1.48 -21.44 3.38
CA VAL A 39 -2.94 -21.46 3.30
C VAL A 39 -3.58 -21.09 4.63
N ASN A 40 -3.01 -21.50 5.76
CA ASN A 40 -3.46 -21.09 7.09
C ASN A 40 -3.43 -19.57 7.24
N SER A 41 -2.32 -18.94 6.82
CA SER A 41 -2.19 -17.48 6.85
C SER A 41 -3.23 -16.80 5.96
N ILE A 42 -3.48 -17.32 4.74
CA ILE A 42 -4.51 -16.78 3.85
C ILE A 42 -5.91 -16.91 4.48
N CYS A 43 -6.26 -18.09 4.99
CA CYS A 43 -7.55 -18.31 5.64
C CYS A 43 -7.75 -17.39 6.86
N ALA A 44 -6.72 -17.24 7.70
CA ALA A 44 -6.78 -16.37 8.87
C ALA A 44 -6.97 -14.90 8.48
N GLU A 45 -6.25 -14.44 7.46
CA GLU A 45 -6.30 -13.05 6.99
C GLU A 45 -7.68 -12.68 6.42
N TYR A 46 -8.28 -13.58 5.63
CA TYR A 46 -9.61 -13.35 5.09
C TYR A 46 -10.74 -13.59 6.10
N ALA A 47 -10.48 -14.26 7.22
CA ALA A 47 -11.46 -14.49 8.28
C ALA A 47 -11.67 -13.29 9.21
N ARG A 48 -10.80 -12.28 9.18
CA ARG A 48 -11.00 -11.00 9.85
C ARG A 48 -11.60 -9.96 8.90
N GLU A 49 -12.18 -8.91 9.46
CA GLU A 49 -12.54 -7.75 8.66
C GLU A 49 -11.30 -6.92 8.31
N PRO A 50 -11.27 -6.28 7.13
CA PRO A 50 -10.20 -5.35 6.81
C PRO A 50 -10.20 -4.15 7.75
N VAL A 51 -9.03 -3.77 8.25
CA VAL A 51 -8.82 -2.60 9.10
C VAL A 51 -8.66 -1.38 8.20
N ASP A 52 -9.72 -0.56 8.15
CA ASP A 52 -9.75 0.68 7.38
C ASP A 52 -9.16 1.88 8.17
N ILE A 53 -8.97 3.00 7.48
CA ILE A 53 -8.50 4.25 8.06
C ILE A 53 -9.66 5.01 8.71
N THR A 54 -9.53 5.25 10.02
CA THR A 54 -10.39 6.21 10.74
C THR A 54 -9.65 7.52 10.97
N SER A 55 -10.40 8.62 11.02
CA SER A 55 -9.83 9.95 11.28
C SER A 55 -9.09 9.96 12.62
N ALA A 56 -7.89 10.54 12.66
CA ALA A 56 -7.06 10.67 13.86
C ALA A 56 -6.80 9.37 14.65
N MET A 57 -6.80 8.20 13.98
CA MET A 57 -6.47 6.92 14.64
C MET A 57 -5.04 6.84 15.17
N GLY A 58 -4.17 7.75 14.72
CA GLY A 58 -2.76 7.83 15.06
C GLY A 58 -1.87 6.95 14.19
N LEU A 59 -0.61 7.38 14.04
CA LEU A 59 0.38 6.71 13.19
C LEU A 59 0.57 5.22 13.52
N GLY A 60 0.55 4.85 14.80
CA GLY A 60 0.75 3.45 15.23
C GLY A 60 -0.35 2.52 14.75
N ASN A 61 -1.61 2.93 14.91
CA ASN A 61 -2.76 2.15 14.43
C ASN A 61 -2.83 2.15 12.90
N TRP A 62 -2.46 3.27 12.26
CA TRP A 62 -2.35 3.32 10.80
C TRP A 62 -1.31 2.34 10.27
N LEU A 63 -0.13 2.24 10.89
CA LEU A 63 0.96 1.35 10.48
C LEU A 63 0.56 -0.14 10.45
N VAL A 64 -0.45 -0.54 11.21
CA VAL A 64 -0.99 -1.91 11.26
C VAL A 64 -2.33 -2.06 10.54
N SER A 65 -2.81 -1.01 9.85
CA SER A 65 -4.02 -1.07 9.03
C SER A 65 -3.77 -1.70 7.66
N ASP A 66 -4.83 -2.11 6.97
CA ASP A 66 -4.75 -2.70 5.62
C ASP A 66 -4.62 -1.64 4.50
N LYS A 67 -4.37 -0.39 4.87
CA LYS A 67 -4.30 0.75 3.95
C LYS A 67 -2.89 1.34 3.81
N VAL A 68 -1.87 0.68 4.38
CA VAL A 68 -0.47 1.10 4.26
C VAL A 68 0.12 0.60 2.94
N GLY A 69 0.51 1.54 2.07
CA GLY A 69 1.31 1.28 0.87
C GLY A 69 2.78 1.65 1.06
N ALA A 70 3.67 1.17 0.19
CA ALA A 70 5.10 1.44 0.26
C ALA A 70 5.42 2.95 0.23
N SER A 71 4.79 3.69 -0.68
CA SER A 71 4.91 5.15 -0.81
C SER A 71 4.47 5.90 0.45
N SER A 72 3.28 5.60 0.96
CA SER A 72 2.76 6.19 2.19
C SER A 72 3.60 5.84 3.42
N LYS A 73 4.18 4.64 3.46
CA LYS A 73 5.08 4.21 4.55
C LYS A 73 6.42 4.93 4.49
N TYR A 74 6.94 5.18 3.29
CA TYR A 74 8.11 6.03 3.11
C TYR A 74 7.84 7.44 3.62
N MET A 75 6.76 8.07 3.15
CA MET A 75 6.32 9.38 3.61
C MET A 75 6.18 9.45 5.15
N ALA A 76 5.50 8.47 5.76
CA ALA A 76 5.38 8.38 7.21
C ALA A 76 6.73 8.31 7.92
N SER A 77 7.73 7.59 7.38
CA SER A 77 9.08 7.53 7.95
C SER A 77 9.77 8.89 7.95
N ILE A 78 9.66 9.65 6.87
CA ILE A 78 10.25 10.99 6.73
C ILE A 78 9.55 12.00 7.65
N LEU A 79 8.21 12.06 7.61
CA LEU A 79 7.44 13.07 8.35
C LEU A 79 7.43 12.84 9.87
N SER A 80 7.43 11.58 10.30
CA SER A 80 7.41 11.23 11.72
C SER A 80 8.80 11.11 12.34
N ARG A 81 9.81 10.73 11.55
CA ARG A 81 11.17 10.39 12.01
C ARG A 81 11.20 9.28 13.08
N LYS A 82 10.15 8.47 13.19
CA LYS A 82 10.01 7.41 14.20
C LYS A 82 10.56 6.06 13.76
N PHE A 83 10.73 5.85 12.46
CA PHE A 83 11.23 4.61 11.88
C PHE A 83 11.84 4.90 10.51
N VAL A 84 12.49 3.89 9.91
CA VAL A 84 13.06 3.96 8.57
C VAL A 84 12.28 3.05 7.64
N SER A 85 11.99 3.53 6.42
CA SER A 85 11.38 2.74 5.35
C SER A 85 12.26 2.79 4.11
N ARG A 86 12.16 1.76 3.26
CA ARG A 86 12.75 1.81 1.92
C ARG A 86 12.10 2.95 1.13
N TYR A 87 12.90 3.63 0.32
CA TYR A 87 12.42 4.61 -0.64
C TYR A 87 11.30 4.05 -1.53
N ALA A 88 10.23 4.84 -1.64
CA ALA A 88 9.12 4.65 -2.55
C ALA A 88 8.41 5.99 -2.76
N HIS A 89 7.76 6.17 -3.90
CA HIS A 89 6.89 7.30 -4.19
C HIS A 89 5.58 6.80 -4.82
N PRO A 90 4.49 7.58 -4.77
CA PRO A 90 3.26 7.28 -5.50
C PRO A 90 3.45 7.19 -7.00
N HIS A 91 3.11 6.05 -7.61
CA HIS A 91 3.16 5.87 -9.06
C HIS A 91 1.83 6.22 -9.75
N ASP A 92 0.74 6.12 -8.99
CA ASP A 92 -0.63 6.34 -9.45
C ASP A 92 -1.50 6.95 -8.34
N SER A 93 -2.76 7.21 -8.69
CA SER A 93 -3.77 7.76 -7.80
C SER A 93 -4.02 6.88 -6.57
N ASP A 94 -3.97 5.54 -6.70
CA ASP A 94 -4.16 4.61 -5.57
C ASP A 94 -3.05 4.76 -4.53
N ASP A 95 -1.79 4.87 -4.97
CA ASP A 95 -0.67 5.13 -4.07
C ASP A 95 -0.77 6.50 -3.40
N PHE A 96 -1.23 7.51 -4.13
CA PHE A 96 -1.42 8.86 -3.58
C PHE A 96 -2.58 8.90 -2.57
N ILE A 97 -3.67 8.19 -2.82
CA ILE A 97 -4.80 8.02 -1.90
C ILE A 97 -4.33 7.41 -0.57
N ARG A 98 -3.40 6.43 -0.60
CA ARG A 98 -2.81 5.88 0.63
C ARG A 98 -2.00 6.92 1.41
N CYS A 99 -1.33 7.85 0.72
CA CYS A 99 -0.63 8.98 1.35
C CYS A 99 -1.61 9.99 1.99
N ILE A 100 -2.74 10.30 1.35
CA ILE A 100 -3.82 11.08 1.96
C ILE A 100 -4.38 10.33 3.19
N GLY A 101 -4.51 9.01 3.08
CA GLY A 101 -4.92 8.13 4.16
C GLY A 101 -4.05 8.22 5.41
N LEU A 102 -2.72 8.30 5.24
CA LEU A 102 -1.79 8.60 6.32
C LEU A 102 -2.13 9.92 7.02
N ILE A 103 -2.35 10.99 6.26
CA ILE A 103 -2.67 12.31 6.82
C ILE A 103 -4.02 12.30 7.54
N LYS A 104 -5.03 11.63 6.99
CA LYS A 104 -6.31 11.43 7.68
C LYS A 104 -6.12 10.70 9.03
N ALA A 105 -5.25 9.69 9.06
CA ALA A 105 -4.98 8.93 10.26
C ALA A 105 -4.12 9.68 11.29
N ALA A 106 -3.18 10.51 10.84
CA ALA A 106 -2.26 11.30 11.65
C ALA A 106 -2.20 12.76 11.15
N PRO A 107 -3.25 13.57 11.43
CA PRO A 107 -3.38 14.93 10.90
C PRO A 107 -2.23 15.86 11.26
N GLU A 108 -1.54 15.59 12.38
CA GLU A 108 -0.37 16.35 12.83
C GLU A 108 0.84 16.27 11.87
N LEU A 109 0.77 15.40 10.85
CA LEU A 109 1.79 15.29 9.80
C LEU A 109 1.52 16.19 8.60
N GLU A 110 0.32 16.78 8.44
CA GLU A 110 -0.04 17.58 7.26
C GLU A 110 0.83 18.83 7.11
N ASP A 111 1.15 19.51 8.22
CA ASP A 111 2.02 20.70 8.19
C ASP A 111 3.46 20.39 7.75
N LYS A 112 3.83 19.11 7.70
CA LYS A 112 5.18 18.65 7.37
C LYS A 112 5.33 18.18 5.93
N ILE A 113 4.26 18.18 5.13
CA ILE A 113 4.28 17.72 3.72
C ILE A 113 5.41 18.38 2.93
N LEU A 114 5.70 19.66 3.18
CA LEU A 114 6.76 20.40 2.52
C LEU A 114 8.17 19.80 2.72
N PHE A 115 8.39 19.02 3.78
CA PHE A 115 9.66 18.31 3.98
C PHE A 115 9.88 17.22 2.93
N MET A 116 8.82 16.69 2.31
CA MET A 116 8.96 15.74 1.21
C MET A 116 9.64 16.38 -0.01
N PHE A 117 9.62 17.72 -0.13
CA PHE A 117 10.18 18.40 -1.29
C PHE A 117 11.65 18.07 -1.54
N GLY A 118 12.44 17.81 -0.48
CA GLY A 118 13.87 17.52 -0.58
C GLY A 118 14.23 16.04 -0.83
N GLU A 119 13.26 15.14 -0.89
CA GLU A 119 13.52 13.68 -0.83
C GLU A 119 13.85 13.07 -2.19
N SER A 120 13.16 13.47 -3.25
CA SER A 120 13.46 13.08 -4.64
C SER A 120 12.72 14.01 -5.60
N HIS A 121 13.03 13.92 -6.90
CA HIS A 121 12.29 14.64 -7.94
C HIS A 121 10.78 14.42 -7.82
N GLU A 122 10.35 13.16 -7.69
CA GLU A 122 8.94 12.79 -7.58
C GLU A 122 8.30 13.36 -6.31
N TRP A 123 9.00 13.33 -5.18
CA TRP A 123 8.50 13.92 -3.94
C TRP A 123 8.49 15.45 -3.95
N SER A 124 9.42 16.11 -4.68
CA SER A 124 9.32 17.54 -4.98
C SER A 124 8.05 17.85 -5.77
N CYS A 125 7.77 17.07 -6.81
CA CYS A 125 6.55 17.20 -7.62
C CYS A 125 5.28 16.99 -6.78
N ILE A 126 5.25 15.95 -5.94
CA ILE A 126 4.11 15.64 -5.06
C ILE A 126 3.89 16.76 -4.05
N ALA A 127 4.93 17.19 -3.34
CA ALA A 127 4.80 18.25 -2.33
C ALA A 127 4.32 19.57 -2.94
N ALA A 128 4.80 19.92 -4.15
CA ALA A 128 4.38 21.13 -4.86
C ALA A 128 2.92 21.08 -5.35
N ASN A 129 2.37 19.89 -5.62
CA ASN A 129 1.01 19.70 -6.13
C ASN A 129 0.05 19.09 -5.09
N TRP A 130 0.46 19.00 -3.82
CA TRP A 130 -0.26 18.24 -2.81
C TRP A 130 -1.75 18.61 -2.71
N ASN A 131 -2.04 19.90 -2.56
CA ASN A 131 -3.42 20.37 -2.37
C ASN A 131 -4.28 20.22 -3.63
N SER A 132 -3.72 20.48 -4.83
CA SER A 132 -4.47 20.34 -6.08
C SER A 132 -4.79 18.88 -6.37
N TRP A 133 -3.84 17.97 -6.14
CA TRP A 133 -4.06 16.53 -6.31
C TRP A 133 -5.00 15.96 -5.26
N LYS A 134 -4.94 16.44 -4.01
CA LYS A 134 -5.91 16.07 -2.96
C LYS A 134 -7.34 16.43 -3.39
N LEU A 135 -7.53 17.61 -3.99
CA LEU A 135 -8.84 18.02 -4.51
C LEU A 135 -9.34 17.12 -5.65
N LEU A 136 -8.47 16.68 -6.57
CA LEU A 136 -8.84 15.71 -7.61
C LEU A 136 -9.31 14.39 -7.00
N VAL A 137 -8.65 13.91 -5.94
CA VAL A 137 -9.11 12.71 -5.20
C VAL A 137 -10.49 12.93 -4.58
N GLU A 138 -10.70 14.07 -3.92
CA GLU A 138 -11.97 14.40 -3.28
C GLU A 138 -13.13 14.50 -4.28
N ASN A 139 -12.85 14.97 -5.50
CA ASN A 139 -13.82 15.04 -6.60
C ASN A 139 -14.00 13.71 -7.36
N GLY A 140 -13.18 12.69 -7.09
CA GLY A 140 -13.19 11.42 -7.83
C GLY A 140 -12.57 11.48 -9.22
N GLU A 141 -11.77 12.52 -9.52
CA GLU A 141 -11.13 12.77 -10.82
C GLU A 141 -9.80 12.01 -10.96
N LEU A 142 -9.85 10.68 -10.77
CA LEU A 142 -8.65 9.83 -10.65
C LEU A 142 -7.85 9.70 -11.95
N ASP A 143 -8.51 9.69 -13.11
CA ASP A 143 -7.84 9.66 -14.41
C ASP A 143 -7.04 10.94 -14.65
N THR A 144 -7.66 12.11 -14.38
CA THR A 144 -7.01 13.42 -14.43
C THR A 144 -5.81 13.50 -13.48
N LEU A 145 -5.93 12.91 -12.29
CA LEU A 145 -4.82 12.82 -11.34
C LEU A 145 -3.67 11.98 -11.91
N ASN A 146 -3.97 10.79 -12.45
CA ASN A 146 -2.96 9.92 -13.04
C ASN A 146 -2.21 10.62 -14.19
N GLU A 147 -2.94 11.28 -15.09
CA GLU A 147 -2.34 12.07 -16.18
C GLU A 147 -1.44 13.21 -15.64
N SER A 148 -1.92 13.91 -14.60
CA SER A 148 -1.18 15.00 -13.96
C SER A 148 0.10 14.52 -13.28
N MET A 149 0.06 13.38 -12.60
CA MET A 149 1.22 12.75 -11.97
C MET A 149 2.25 12.35 -13.04
N GLN A 150 1.82 11.61 -14.07
CA GLN A 150 2.71 11.18 -15.16
C GLN A 150 3.39 12.36 -15.85
N LYS A 151 2.62 13.40 -16.20
CA LYS A 151 3.15 14.61 -16.84
C LYS A 151 4.16 15.33 -15.96
N THR A 152 3.86 15.48 -14.67
CA THR A 152 4.72 16.19 -13.72
C THR A 152 6.01 15.41 -13.46
N TYR A 153 5.94 14.09 -13.33
CA TYR A 153 7.15 13.25 -13.17
C TYR A 153 8.02 13.23 -14.42
N ALA A 154 7.41 13.20 -15.61
CA ALA A 154 8.13 13.22 -16.88
C ALA A 154 8.84 14.55 -17.18
N ALA A 155 8.39 15.65 -16.55
CA ALA A 155 9.05 16.95 -16.64
C ALA A 155 10.36 16.95 -15.83
N LYS A 156 11.40 16.27 -16.35
CA LYS A 156 12.74 16.41 -15.78
C LYS A 156 13.25 17.84 -15.97
N VAL A 157 13.67 18.41 -14.86
CA VAL A 157 14.44 19.65 -14.75
C VAL A 157 15.71 19.47 -15.57
N GLY A 158 15.80 20.21 -16.69
CA GLY A 158 17.06 20.39 -17.40
C GLY A 158 18.02 21.11 -16.46
N TYR A 159 19.12 20.45 -16.12
CA TYR A 159 20.31 21.12 -15.57
C TYR A 159 21.15 21.64 -16.75
#